data_AF-X6M5A6-F1
#
_entry.id   AF-X6M5A6-F1
#
_cell.length_a   1.000
_cell.length_b   1.000
_cell.length_c   1.000
_cell.angle_alpha   90.00
_cell.angle_beta   90.00
_cell.angle_gamma   90.00
#
_symmetry.space_group_name_H-M   'P 1'
#
loop_
_entity.id
_entity.type
_entity.pdbx_description
1 polymer ?
#
loop_
_entity_poly.entity_id
_entity_poly.type
_entity_poly.pdbx_seq_one_letter_code
_entity_poly.pdbx_strand_id
1 'polypeptide(L)'
;TSLKLYLAQLFKNPNNDESADENDPPATDEQHQSGQLQPQQLAQPPPSQQKASEIGLRAVMADWDGFQLFMQHVTLEFSMVCLLLVFFSSICCYENVLAIVELTQFQQYYHFDRVNTGDDTTPDDVFIELPLEKIPNSAIVYDKVLNIQQKCCRLCEKYVLLGGDHELNISFRVRQELTTNYHEHFSSKTVTQCAFVFDKVVQEISSLVSDSFWRFRDTHNFQEWVFKKYSS
;
A
#
# COMPACT_ATOMS: atom_id res chain seq x y z
N THR A 1 31.04 -21.28 2.14
CA THR A 1 30.56 -21.64 3.49
C THR A 1 29.13 -21.18 3.61
N SER A 2 28.17 -22.11 3.66
CA SER A 2 26.76 -21.87 3.26
C SER A 2 25.92 -21.17 4.34
N LEU A 3 25.18 -20.13 3.95
CA LEU A 3 24.20 -19.37 4.74
C LEU A 3 23.18 -20.28 5.47
N LYS A 4 22.93 -21.48 4.95
CA LYS A 4 22.09 -22.52 5.59
C LYS A 4 22.62 -22.98 6.94
N LEU A 5 23.93 -22.98 7.14
CA LEU A 5 24.57 -23.41 8.40
C LEU A 5 24.44 -22.35 9.51
N TYR A 6 24.34 -21.07 9.12
CA TYR A 6 24.15 -19.96 10.07
C TYR A 6 22.68 -19.89 10.55
N LEU A 7 21.72 -20.14 9.66
CA LEU A 7 20.30 -20.18 10.02
C LEU A 7 19.94 -21.39 10.89
N ALA A 8 20.60 -22.53 10.73
CA ALA A 8 20.41 -23.70 11.58
C ALA A 8 20.95 -23.53 13.01
N GLN A 9 21.80 -22.53 13.26
CA GLN A 9 22.33 -22.22 14.59
C GLN A 9 21.45 -21.23 15.37
N LEU A 10 20.64 -20.42 14.68
CA LEU A 10 19.76 -19.43 15.31
C LEU A 10 18.46 -20.02 15.91
N PHE A 11 18.10 -21.27 15.56
CA PHE A 11 16.85 -21.91 16.01
C PHE A 11 17.07 -23.17 16.87
N LYS A 12 18.26 -23.36 17.45
CA LYS A 12 18.44 -24.35 18.51
C LYS A 12 17.93 -23.78 19.82
N ASN A 13 16.68 -24.10 20.15
CA ASN A 13 16.07 -23.82 21.44
C ASN A 13 16.60 -24.84 22.47
N PRO A 14 17.38 -24.45 23.49
CA PRO A 14 17.67 -25.34 24.61
C PRO A 14 16.53 -25.20 25.64
N ASN A 15 16.11 -26.33 26.18
CA ASN A 15 15.12 -26.51 27.26
C ASN A 15 13.69 -26.74 26.77
N ASN A 16 13.35 -28.02 26.65
CA ASN A 16 12.13 -28.56 27.26
C ASN A 16 12.27 -30.08 27.35
N ASP A 17 12.96 -30.51 28.42
CA ASP A 17 12.73 -31.79 29.08
C ASP A 17 12.57 -31.45 30.56
N GLU A 18 11.37 -31.63 31.11
CA GLU A 18 11.15 -32.25 32.42
C GLU A 18 9.64 -32.38 32.74
N SER A 19 9.22 -33.64 32.75
CA SER A 19 8.42 -34.34 33.76
C SER A 19 7.15 -33.75 34.37
N ALA A 20 6.17 -34.66 34.44
CA ALA A 20 4.93 -34.62 35.20
C ALA A 20 5.10 -34.28 36.68
N ASP A 21 4.07 -33.65 37.26
CA ASP A 21 3.54 -34.09 38.56
C ASP A 21 2.06 -33.69 38.72
N GLU A 22 1.26 -34.63 39.21
CA GLU A 22 -0.10 -34.45 39.71
C GLU A 22 -0.08 -33.59 40.97
N ASN A 23 -1.09 -32.75 41.20
CA ASN A 23 -1.74 -32.54 42.51
C ASN A 23 -2.84 -31.45 42.40
N ASP A 24 -4.09 -31.87 42.55
CA ASP A 24 -5.24 -31.02 42.87
C ASP A 24 -5.20 -30.54 44.33
N PRO A 25 -5.55 -29.26 44.59
CA PRO A 25 -6.28 -28.92 45.83
C PRO A 25 -7.46 -27.95 45.61
N PRO A 26 -8.32 -27.76 46.63
CA PRO A 26 -9.76 -27.61 46.44
C PRO A 26 -10.25 -26.19 46.22
N ALA A 27 -11.46 -26.16 45.65
CA ALA A 27 -12.36 -25.03 45.49
C ALA A 27 -12.37 -24.10 46.71
N THR A 28 -12.09 -22.82 46.47
CA THR A 28 -12.37 -21.73 47.40
C THR A 28 -13.46 -20.86 46.79
N ASP A 29 -14.65 -20.91 47.42
CA ASP A 29 -15.76 -20.01 47.16
C ASP A 29 -15.38 -18.58 47.56
N GLU A 30 -15.01 -17.75 46.58
CA GLU A 30 -14.98 -16.30 46.76
C GLU A 30 -16.28 -15.70 46.20
N GLN A 31 -17.21 -15.41 47.11
CA GLN A 31 -18.34 -14.53 46.88
C GLN A 31 -17.83 -13.11 46.58
N HIS A 32 -17.54 -12.83 45.31
CA HIS A 32 -17.28 -11.48 44.82
C HIS A 32 -18.61 -10.72 44.68
N GLN A 33 -18.79 -9.71 45.53
CA GLN A 33 -19.85 -8.72 45.44
C GLN A 33 -19.87 -8.09 44.05
N SER A 34 -20.93 -8.36 43.31
CA SER A 34 -21.27 -7.70 42.06
C SER A 34 -21.64 -6.24 42.34
N GLY A 35 -20.63 -5.38 42.36
CA GLY A 35 -20.84 -3.94 42.27
C GLY A 35 -21.46 -3.64 40.91
N GLN A 36 -22.74 -3.27 40.90
CA GLN A 36 -23.41 -2.68 39.75
C GLN A 36 -22.67 -1.40 39.35
N LEU A 37 -21.73 -1.52 38.41
CA LEU A 37 -21.21 -0.38 37.67
C LEU A 37 -22.38 0.21 36.89
N GLN A 38 -22.79 1.42 37.28
CA GLN A 38 -23.72 2.21 36.50
C GLN A 38 -23.19 2.30 35.06
N PRO A 39 -24.05 2.14 34.04
CA PRO A 39 -23.64 2.37 32.67
C PRO A 39 -23.21 3.82 32.54
N GLN A 40 -21.90 4.06 32.60
CA GLN A 40 -21.31 5.32 32.17
C GLN A 40 -21.75 5.50 30.73
N GLN A 41 -22.64 6.48 30.52
CA GLN A 41 -23.00 6.96 29.20
C GLN A 41 -21.70 7.27 28.47
N LEU A 42 -21.30 6.42 27.52
CA LEU A 42 -20.20 6.71 26.62
C LEU A 42 -20.53 8.05 25.96
N ALA A 43 -19.78 9.08 26.35
CA ALA A 43 -19.88 10.39 25.73
C ALA A 43 -19.69 10.19 24.22
N GLN A 44 -20.68 10.64 23.43
CA GLN A 44 -20.57 10.56 21.98
C GLN A 44 -19.31 11.35 21.57
N PRO A 45 -18.44 10.78 20.72
CA PRO A 45 -17.29 11.50 20.23
C PRO A 45 -17.76 12.79 19.52
N PRO A 46 -17.01 13.89 19.64
CA PRO A 46 -17.38 15.15 19.02
C PRO A 46 -17.63 14.95 17.50
N PRO A 47 -18.64 15.63 16.91
CA PRO A 47 -19.07 15.41 15.53
C PRO A 47 -17.98 15.58 14.47
N SER A 48 -16.88 16.26 14.80
CA SER A 48 -15.69 16.36 13.95
C SER A 48 -14.95 15.03 13.75
N GLN A 49 -14.98 14.12 14.72
CA GLN A 49 -14.30 12.81 14.63
C GLN A 49 -15.02 11.81 13.73
N GLN A 50 -16.35 11.92 13.57
CA GLN A 50 -17.12 11.01 12.72
C GLN A 50 -16.80 11.23 11.23
N LYS A 51 -16.70 12.49 10.77
CA LYS A 51 -16.35 12.80 9.37
C LYS A 51 -14.95 12.34 8.98
N ALA A 52 -13.98 12.37 9.90
CA ALA A 52 -12.62 11.91 9.62
C ALA A 52 -12.54 10.41 9.32
N SER A 53 -13.48 9.61 9.83
CA SER A 53 -13.52 8.17 9.60
C SER A 53 -13.96 7.77 8.19
N GLU A 54 -14.66 8.66 7.47
CA GLU A 54 -15.22 8.42 6.14
C GLU A 54 -14.22 8.74 5.01
N ILE A 55 -13.19 9.53 5.30
CA ILE A 55 -12.21 9.94 4.31
C ILE A 55 -11.23 8.79 4.07
N GLY A 56 -11.35 8.14 2.91
CA GLY A 56 -10.43 7.08 2.49
C GLY A 56 -9.17 7.59 1.79
N LEU A 57 -8.21 6.69 1.58
CA LEU A 57 -6.94 6.98 0.90
C LEU A 57 -7.14 7.68 -0.45
N ARG A 58 -8.15 7.29 -1.23
CA ARG A 58 -8.40 7.91 -2.54
C ARG A 58 -8.72 9.40 -2.45
N ALA A 59 -9.52 9.81 -1.48
CA ALA A 59 -9.87 11.21 -1.29
C ALA A 59 -8.64 12.04 -0.88
N VAL A 60 -7.72 11.44 -0.13
CA VAL A 60 -6.43 12.04 0.20
C VAL A 60 -5.53 12.15 -1.02
N MET A 61 -5.42 11.07 -1.81
CA MET A 61 -4.61 11.03 -3.03
C MET A 61 -5.10 11.99 -4.12
N ALA A 62 -6.41 12.23 -4.21
CA ALA A 62 -7.01 13.14 -5.18
C ALA A 62 -6.83 14.63 -4.82
N ASP A 63 -6.64 14.93 -3.53
CA ASP A 63 -6.40 16.28 -3.06
C ASP A 63 -4.91 16.60 -3.01
N TRP A 64 -4.51 17.77 -3.47
CA TRP A 64 -3.08 18.13 -3.44
C TRP A 64 -2.52 18.27 -2.03
N ASP A 65 -3.23 18.95 -1.13
CA ASP A 65 -2.74 19.18 0.23
C ASP A 65 -2.73 17.88 1.02
N GLY A 66 -3.78 17.06 0.87
CA GLY A 66 -3.86 15.71 1.41
C GLY A 66 -2.74 14.80 0.89
N PHE A 67 -2.50 14.80 -0.41
CA PHE A 67 -1.42 14.04 -1.04
C PHE A 67 -0.05 14.46 -0.50
N GLN A 68 0.24 15.76 -0.43
CA GLN A 68 1.52 16.27 0.11
C GLN A 68 1.72 15.87 1.58
N LEU A 69 0.67 16.01 2.41
CA LEU A 69 0.73 15.59 3.81
C LEU A 69 0.96 14.08 3.95
N PHE A 70 0.31 13.28 3.10
CA PHE A 70 0.51 11.84 3.09
C PHE A 70 1.93 11.46 2.65
N MET A 71 2.46 12.08 1.59
CA MET A 71 3.84 11.90 1.16
C MET A 71 4.85 12.28 2.24
N GLN A 72 4.61 13.40 2.94
CA GLN A 72 5.43 13.81 4.07
C GLN A 72 5.38 12.78 5.20
N HIS A 73 4.19 12.26 5.54
CA HIS A 73 4.03 11.22 6.54
C HIS A 73 4.78 9.93 6.17
N VAL A 74 4.59 9.42 4.95
CA VAL A 74 5.32 8.24 4.44
C VAL A 74 6.83 8.50 4.40
N THR A 75 7.28 9.73 4.27
CA THR A 75 8.72 10.04 4.38
C THR A 75 9.20 10.02 5.84
N LEU A 76 8.38 10.51 6.77
CA LEU A 76 8.74 10.64 8.20
C LEU A 76 8.66 9.32 8.97
N GLU A 77 7.63 8.50 8.75
CA GLU A 77 7.47 7.21 9.44
C GLU A 77 8.72 6.33 9.28
N PHE A 78 9.34 6.39 8.10
CA PHE A 78 10.49 5.56 7.77
C PHE A 78 11.83 6.25 8.08
N SER A 79 11.83 7.57 8.29
CA SER A 79 12.99 8.32 8.76
C SER A 79 13.24 8.20 10.26
N MET A 80 12.21 7.95 11.09
CA MET A 80 12.35 8.00 12.55
C MET A 80 12.73 6.67 13.21
N VAL A 81 12.37 5.52 12.63
CA VAL A 81 12.49 4.21 13.32
C VAL A 81 13.94 3.71 13.42
N CYS A 82 14.91 4.40 12.81
CA CYS A 82 15.81 3.61 12.00
C CYS A 82 17.16 4.32 11.63
N LEU A 83 18.15 4.30 12.54
CA LEU A 83 19.49 4.86 12.26
C LEU A 83 20.54 3.85 11.74
N LEU A 84 20.28 2.53 11.66
CA LEU A 84 21.37 1.56 11.34
C LEU A 84 21.02 0.31 10.47
N LEU A 85 19.76 0.04 10.13
CA LEU A 85 19.34 -1.10 9.25
C LEU A 85 18.57 -0.66 7.98
N VAL A 86 18.69 0.62 7.57
CA VAL A 86 17.49 1.40 7.17
C VAL A 86 17.47 1.94 5.77
N PHE A 87 18.63 2.02 5.14
CA PHE A 87 18.67 2.41 3.74
C PHE A 87 17.79 1.49 2.89
N PHE A 88 17.64 0.20 3.25
CA PHE A 88 16.82 -0.72 2.46
C PHE A 88 15.32 -0.63 2.71
N SER A 89 14.84 -0.38 3.94
CA SER A 89 13.40 -0.40 4.21
C SER A 89 12.69 0.94 3.96
N SER A 90 13.39 2.08 4.11
CA SER A 90 12.78 3.40 3.88
C SER A 90 12.58 3.71 2.40
N ILE A 91 13.38 3.09 1.53
CA ILE A 91 13.29 3.27 0.08
C ILE A 91 11.99 2.64 -0.46
N CYS A 92 11.58 1.47 0.06
CA CYS A 92 10.45 0.70 -0.48
C CYS A 92 9.08 1.40 -0.43
N CYS A 93 8.76 2.15 0.62
CA CYS A 93 7.42 2.74 0.76
C CYS A 93 7.23 3.99 -0.09
N TYR A 94 8.28 4.81 -0.24
CA TYR A 94 8.27 5.93 -1.16
C TYR A 94 8.18 5.44 -2.62
N GLU A 95 8.91 4.38 -2.96
CA GLU A 95 8.83 3.72 -4.27
C GLU A 95 7.44 3.21 -4.59
N ASN A 96 6.75 2.61 -3.61
CA ASN A 96 5.37 2.16 -3.76
C ASN A 96 4.42 3.32 -4.13
N VAL A 97 4.52 4.47 -3.45
CA VAL A 97 3.66 5.61 -3.78
C VAL A 97 4.03 6.22 -5.13
N LEU A 98 5.32 6.33 -5.46
CA LEU A 98 5.76 6.78 -6.78
C LEU A 98 5.27 5.86 -7.90
N ALA A 99 5.28 4.55 -7.67
CA ALA A 99 4.76 3.59 -8.63
C ALA A 99 3.25 3.73 -8.81
N ILE A 100 2.47 3.93 -7.74
CA ILE A 100 1.04 4.25 -7.87
C ILE A 100 0.87 5.48 -8.75
N VAL A 101 1.61 6.56 -8.48
CA VAL A 101 1.51 7.80 -9.26
C VAL A 101 1.79 7.56 -10.75
N GLU A 102 2.91 6.92 -11.08
CA GLU A 102 3.31 6.70 -12.47
C GLU A 102 2.41 5.68 -13.20
N LEU A 103 1.99 4.61 -12.53
CA LEU A 103 1.08 3.61 -13.10
C LEU A 103 -0.35 4.14 -13.25
N THR A 104 -0.81 5.01 -12.35
CA THR A 104 -2.10 5.71 -12.51
C THR A 104 -2.04 6.74 -13.63
N GLN A 105 -0.92 7.47 -13.77
CA GLN A 105 -0.69 8.32 -14.95
C GLN A 105 -0.76 7.50 -16.24
N PHE A 106 -0.19 6.28 -16.26
CA PHE A 106 -0.29 5.37 -17.41
C PHE A 106 -1.75 4.97 -17.71
N GLN A 107 -2.50 4.56 -16.68
CA GLN A 107 -3.92 4.19 -16.81
C GLN A 107 -4.77 5.37 -17.34
N GLN A 108 -4.54 6.58 -16.83
CA GLN A 108 -5.25 7.79 -17.24
C GLN A 108 -4.88 8.22 -18.66
N TYR A 109 -3.60 8.12 -19.03
CA TYR A 109 -3.11 8.44 -20.38
C TYR A 109 -3.80 7.58 -21.45
N TYR A 110 -4.06 6.31 -21.16
CA TYR A 110 -4.72 5.37 -22.06
C TYR A 110 -6.21 5.13 -21.72
N HIS A 111 -6.84 6.01 -20.93
CA HIS A 111 -8.22 5.85 -20.49
C HIS A 111 -9.22 5.77 -21.65
N PHE A 112 -9.03 6.56 -22.71
CA PHE A 112 -9.91 6.50 -23.89
C PHE A 112 -9.91 5.11 -24.55
N ASP A 113 -8.77 4.43 -24.58
CA ASP A 113 -8.66 3.07 -25.10
C ASP A 113 -9.35 2.03 -24.19
N ARG A 114 -9.51 2.33 -22.88
CA ARG A 114 -10.25 1.50 -21.92
C ARG A 114 -11.77 1.62 -22.11
N VAL A 115 -12.26 2.85 -22.30
CA VAL A 115 -13.71 3.12 -22.44
C VAL A 115 -14.27 2.58 -23.76
N ASN A 116 -13.49 2.63 -24.84
CA ASN A 116 -13.95 2.23 -26.17
C ASN A 116 -14.13 0.72 -26.34
N THR A 117 -13.60 -0.11 -25.43
CA THR A 117 -13.68 -1.58 -25.60
C THR A 117 -15.04 -2.19 -25.26
N GLY A 118 -15.98 -1.42 -24.68
CA GLY A 118 -17.34 -1.90 -24.41
C GLY A 118 -17.42 -3.14 -23.52
N ASP A 119 -16.29 -3.55 -22.95
CA ASP A 119 -16.20 -4.59 -21.95
C ASP A 119 -16.80 -4.01 -20.68
N ASP A 120 -17.72 -4.75 -20.06
CA ASP A 120 -18.39 -4.39 -18.82
C ASP A 120 -17.30 -4.11 -17.77
N THR A 121 -16.86 -2.87 -17.65
CA THR A 121 -16.00 -2.42 -16.56
C THR A 121 -16.76 -2.78 -15.31
N THR A 122 -16.23 -3.74 -14.56
CA THR A 122 -16.82 -4.11 -13.28
C THR A 122 -16.97 -2.81 -12.50
N PRO A 123 -18.13 -2.51 -11.89
CA PRO A 123 -18.37 -1.25 -11.19
C PRO A 123 -17.38 -0.97 -10.05
N ASP A 124 -16.54 -1.94 -9.71
CA ASP A 124 -15.43 -1.86 -8.76
C ASP A 124 -14.09 -1.44 -9.37
N ASP A 125 -14.03 -1.06 -10.66
CA ASP A 125 -12.83 -0.51 -11.29
C ASP A 125 -12.58 0.91 -10.76
N VAL A 126 -11.92 0.88 -9.63
CA VAL A 126 -11.76 1.96 -8.70
C VAL A 126 -10.47 2.70 -9.07
N PHE A 127 -10.61 3.74 -9.88
CA PHE A 127 -9.45 4.56 -10.21
C PHE A 127 -9.09 5.45 -9.03
N ILE A 128 -7.79 5.55 -8.75
CA ILE A 128 -7.25 6.60 -7.90
C ILE A 128 -7.19 7.85 -8.77
N GLU A 129 -7.99 8.86 -8.45
CA GLU A 129 -7.84 10.18 -9.05
C GLU A 129 -6.62 10.85 -8.43
N LEU A 130 -5.76 11.43 -9.26
CA LEU A 130 -4.56 12.14 -8.84
C LEU A 130 -4.65 13.60 -9.29
N PRO A 131 -4.10 14.56 -8.51
CA PRO A 131 -4.02 15.96 -8.90
C PRO A 131 -2.93 16.17 -9.96
N LEU A 132 -3.17 15.65 -11.17
CA LEU A 132 -2.20 15.58 -12.27
C LEU A 132 -1.60 16.94 -12.64
N GLU A 133 -2.34 18.03 -12.46
CA GLU A 133 -1.86 19.39 -12.77
C GLU A 133 -0.65 19.81 -11.92
N LYS A 134 -0.47 19.20 -10.75
CA LYS A 134 0.58 19.56 -9.79
C LYS A 134 1.67 18.50 -9.67
N ILE A 135 1.42 17.30 -10.17
CA ILE A 135 2.36 16.19 -10.14
C ILE A 135 3.20 16.21 -11.42
N PRO A 136 4.53 16.10 -11.36
CA PRO A 136 5.36 15.97 -12.55
C PRO A 136 4.92 14.79 -13.43
N ASN A 137 4.88 15.02 -14.74
CA ASN A 137 4.59 13.96 -15.70
C ASN A 137 5.71 12.93 -15.70
N SER A 138 5.33 11.65 -15.68
CA SER A 138 6.27 10.55 -15.86
C SER A 138 7.04 10.67 -17.17
N ALA A 139 8.36 10.53 -17.08
CA ALA A 139 9.24 10.51 -18.24
C ALA A 139 9.01 9.29 -19.14
N ILE A 140 8.47 8.18 -18.61
CA ILE A 140 8.15 6.98 -19.41
C ILE A 140 6.77 7.12 -20.05
N VAL A 141 5.76 7.47 -19.26
CA VAL A 141 4.35 7.52 -19.69
C VAL A 141 4.13 8.61 -20.74
N TYR A 142 4.75 9.77 -20.57
CA TYR A 142 4.58 10.91 -21.47
C TYR A 142 5.66 11.01 -22.56
N ASP A 143 6.54 10.00 -22.68
CA ASP A 143 7.46 9.93 -23.81
C ASP A 143 6.66 9.73 -25.12
N LYS A 144 6.83 10.67 -26.05
CA LYS A 144 6.16 10.66 -27.36
C LYS A 144 6.85 9.72 -28.36
N VAL A 145 8.08 9.33 -28.09
CA VAL A 145 8.87 8.42 -28.94
C VAL A 145 8.47 6.97 -28.70
N LEU A 146 8.03 6.65 -27.47
CA LEU A 146 7.64 5.30 -27.09
C LEU A 146 6.18 5.01 -27.43
N ASN A 147 5.94 3.86 -28.05
CA ASN A 147 4.59 3.29 -28.14
C ASN A 147 4.16 2.63 -26.81
N ILE A 148 2.90 2.23 -26.69
CA ILE A 148 2.37 1.68 -25.43
C ILE A 148 3.10 0.39 -24.99
N GLN A 149 3.43 -0.50 -25.93
CA GLN A 149 4.16 -1.74 -25.62
C GLN A 149 5.55 -1.43 -25.06
N GLN A 150 6.26 -0.46 -25.66
CA GLN A 150 7.56 -0.02 -25.18
C GLN A 150 7.45 0.63 -23.80
N LYS A 151 6.40 1.41 -23.53
CA LYS A 151 6.14 1.97 -22.19
C LYS A 151 5.89 0.86 -21.16
N CYS A 152 5.10 -0.16 -21.51
CA CYS A 152 4.92 -1.32 -20.64
C CYS A 152 6.26 -2.01 -20.33
N CYS A 153 7.11 -2.23 -21.34
CA CYS A 153 8.44 -2.80 -21.13
C CYS A 153 9.28 -1.96 -20.15
N ARG A 154 9.35 -0.64 -20.35
CA ARG A 154 10.10 0.27 -19.47
C ARG A 154 9.56 0.30 -18.04
N LEU A 155 8.24 0.29 -17.88
CA LEU A 155 7.61 0.21 -16.56
C LEU A 155 7.89 -1.13 -15.89
N CYS A 156 7.91 -2.24 -16.64
CA CYS A 156 8.33 -3.54 -16.12
C CYS A 156 9.79 -3.54 -15.69
N GLU A 157 10.71 -3.02 -16.51
CA GLU A 157 12.13 -2.88 -16.15
C GLU A 157 12.33 -2.08 -14.86
N LYS A 158 11.56 -0.99 -14.70
CA LYS A 158 11.68 -0.09 -13.56
C LYS A 158 11.12 -0.69 -12.27
N TYR A 159 9.95 -1.33 -12.34
CA TYR A 159 9.14 -1.67 -11.16
C TYR A 159 8.93 -3.16 -10.91
N VAL A 160 9.04 -4.00 -11.94
CA VAL A 160 8.57 -5.41 -11.88
C VAL A 160 9.72 -6.40 -11.94
N LEU A 161 10.71 -6.17 -12.80
CA LEU A 161 11.81 -7.11 -12.97
C LEU A 161 12.72 -7.10 -11.73
N LEU A 162 13.26 -8.27 -11.41
CA LEU A 162 14.20 -8.42 -10.30
C LEU A 162 15.46 -7.59 -10.56
N GLY A 163 15.88 -6.81 -9.57
CA GLY A 163 17.01 -5.89 -9.68
C GLY A 163 16.70 -4.59 -10.43
N GLY A 164 15.42 -4.30 -10.70
CA GLY A 164 14.99 -2.99 -11.19
C GLY A 164 15.25 -1.89 -10.16
N ASP A 165 15.46 -0.66 -10.64
CA ASP A 165 15.83 0.48 -9.77
C ASP A 165 14.83 0.75 -8.65
N HIS A 166 13.54 0.45 -8.89
CA HIS A 166 12.44 0.66 -7.95
C HIS A 166 11.61 -0.62 -7.84
N GLU A 167 12.29 -1.77 -7.70
CA GLU A 167 11.66 -3.09 -7.64
C GLU A 167 10.56 -3.13 -6.55
N LEU A 168 9.30 -3.30 -6.98
CA LEU A 168 8.16 -3.26 -6.09
C LEU A 168 8.00 -4.54 -5.29
N ASN A 169 7.42 -4.43 -4.09
CA ASN A 169 7.05 -5.60 -3.29
C ASN A 169 5.68 -6.17 -3.73
N ILE A 170 5.62 -6.77 -4.91
CA ILE A 170 4.42 -7.45 -5.43
C ILE A 170 4.51 -8.98 -5.28
N SER A 171 3.36 -9.63 -5.30
CA SER A 171 3.26 -11.09 -5.22
C SER A 171 4.01 -11.76 -6.37
N PHE A 172 4.59 -12.94 -6.09
CA PHE A 172 5.30 -13.73 -7.09
C PHE A 172 4.42 -14.01 -8.32
N ARG A 173 3.12 -14.24 -8.12
CA ARG A 173 2.16 -14.49 -9.19
C ARG A 173 2.06 -13.30 -10.15
N VAL A 174 1.82 -12.09 -9.64
CA VAL A 174 1.71 -10.88 -10.48
C VAL A 174 3.04 -10.58 -11.17
N ARG A 175 4.16 -10.74 -10.45
CA ARG A 175 5.49 -10.57 -11.03
C ARG A 175 5.76 -11.55 -12.17
N GLN A 176 5.45 -12.83 -11.99
CA GLN A 176 5.68 -13.88 -12.99
C GLN A 176 4.84 -13.64 -14.25
N GLU A 177 3.58 -13.23 -14.09
CA GLU A 177 2.68 -12.88 -15.19
C GLU A 177 3.27 -11.74 -16.04
N LEU A 178 3.68 -10.64 -15.40
CA LEU A 178 4.25 -9.48 -16.08
C LEU A 178 5.64 -9.74 -16.66
N THR A 179 6.47 -10.54 -15.98
CA THR A 179 7.78 -10.95 -16.49
C THR A 179 7.64 -11.80 -17.75
N THR A 180 6.63 -12.70 -17.80
CA THR A 180 6.30 -13.45 -19.01
C THR A 180 5.89 -12.51 -20.15
N ASN A 181 4.97 -11.58 -19.89
CA ASN A 181 4.54 -10.58 -20.88
C ASN A 181 5.71 -9.71 -21.40
N TYR A 182 6.65 -9.37 -20.51
CA TYR A 182 7.86 -8.63 -20.85
C TYR A 182 8.79 -9.41 -21.78
N HIS A 183 9.04 -10.70 -21.51
CA HIS A 183 9.87 -11.54 -22.39
C HIS A 183 9.23 -11.80 -23.75
N GLU A 184 7.90 -11.76 -23.84
CA GLU A 184 7.14 -11.76 -25.10
C GLU A 184 7.08 -10.36 -25.76
N HIS A 185 7.85 -9.40 -25.24
CA HIS A 185 7.98 -8.01 -25.70
C HIS A 185 6.68 -7.20 -25.76
N PHE A 186 5.63 -7.63 -25.06
CA PHE A 186 4.27 -7.07 -25.22
C PHE A 186 3.79 -6.98 -26.69
N SER A 187 4.51 -7.57 -27.64
CA SER A 187 4.37 -7.29 -29.07
C SER A 187 3.16 -8.01 -29.65
N SER A 188 2.74 -9.08 -28.98
CA SER A 188 1.50 -9.82 -29.25
C SER A 188 0.26 -9.17 -28.63
N LYS A 189 0.42 -8.18 -27.73
CA LYS A 189 -0.71 -7.57 -27.01
C LYS A 189 -1.29 -6.37 -27.75
N THR A 190 -2.61 -6.26 -27.70
CA THR A 190 -3.35 -5.10 -28.21
C THR A 190 -3.13 -3.88 -27.30
N VAL A 191 -3.43 -2.68 -27.81
CA VAL A 191 -3.38 -1.43 -27.03
C VAL A 191 -4.23 -1.56 -25.77
N THR A 192 -5.45 -2.08 -25.90
CA THR A 192 -6.33 -2.35 -24.77
C THR A 192 -5.67 -3.27 -23.76
N GLN A 193 -5.16 -4.44 -24.16
CA GLN A 193 -4.53 -5.39 -23.22
C GLN A 193 -3.35 -4.77 -22.48
N CYS A 194 -2.59 -3.90 -23.13
CA CYS A 194 -1.52 -3.13 -22.48
C CYS A 194 -2.06 -2.10 -21.49
N ALA A 195 -3.18 -1.43 -21.77
CA ALA A 195 -3.77 -0.41 -20.90
C ALA A 195 -4.26 -0.94 -19.53
N PHE A 196 -4.59 -2.24 -19.45
CA PHE A 196 -5.03 -2.91 -18.21
C PHE A 196 -3.94 -3.73 -17.53
N VAL A 197 -2.74 -3.84 -18.12
CA VAL A 197 -1.74 -4.83 -17.66
C VAL A 197 -1.23 -4.59 -16.23
N PHE A 198 -1.29 -3.34 -15.76
CA PHE A 198 -0.80 -2.95 -14.44
C PHE A 198 -1.88 -2.85 -13.36
N ASP A 199 -3.14 -3.16 -13.66
CA ASP A 199 -4.25 -2.98 -12.71
C ASP A 199 -4.04 -3.81 -11.43
N LYS A 200 -3.59 -5.07 -11.57
CA LYS A 200 -3.24 -5.94 -10.43
C LYS A 200 -2.08 -5.38 -9.60
N VAL A 201 -1.10 -4.74 -10.25
CA VAL A 201 0.04 -4.13 -9.56
C VAL A 201 -0.44 -2.95 -8.74
N VAL A 202 -1.21 -2.03 -9.34
CA VAL A 202 -1.77 -0.87 -8.64
C VAL A 202 -2.63 -1.33 -7.46
N GLN A 203 -3.42 -2.38 -7.62
CA GLN A 203 -4.22 -2.96 -6.53
C GLN A 203 -3.37 -3.49 -5.37
N GLU A 204 -2.34 -4.30 -5.65
CA GLU A 204 -1.46 -4.84 -4.61
C GLU A 204 -0.70 -3.73 -3.89
N ILE A 205 -0.15 -2.76 -4.62
CA ILE A 205 0.60 -1.65 -4.01
C ILE A 205 -0.33 -0.72 -3.22
N SER A 206 -1.55 -0.47 -3.70
CA SER A 206 -2.55 0.31 -2.95
C SER A 206 -2.91 -0.37 -1.63
N SER A 207 -2.97 -1.71 -1.61
CA SER A 207 -3.18 -2.47 -0.38
C SER A 207 -2.03 -2.27 0.61
N LEU A 208 -0.77 -2.28 0.13
CA LEU A 208 0.39 -2.02 0.98
C LEU A 208 0.40 -0.59 1.53
N VAL A 209 0.11 0.39 0.68
CA VAL A 209 0.07 1.82 1.06
C VAL A 209 -1.09 2.11 2.01
N SER A 210 -2.15 1.29 1.98
CA SER A 210 -3.29 1.43 2.89
C SER A 210 -2.90 1.27 4.36
N ASP A 211 -1.90 0.44 4.69
CA ASP A 211 -1.41 0.31 6.08
C ASP A 211 -0.79 1.62 6.59
N SER A 212 0.09 2.24 5.80
CA SER A 212 0.61 3.58 6.10
C SER A 212 -0.50 4.62 6.16
N PHE A 213 -1.54 4.49 5.34
CA PHE A 213 -2.69 5.39 5.39
C PHE A 213 -3.47 5.28 6.71
N TRP A 214 -3.67 4.08 7.25
CA TRP A 214 -4.34 3.92 8.54
C TRP A 214 -3.59 4.64 9.65
N ARG A 215 -2.26 4.56 9.67
CA ARG A 215 -1.40 5.27 10.63
C ARG A 215 -1.39 6.78 10.39
N PHE A 216 -1.36 7.22 9.13
CA PHE A 216 -1.48 8.62 8.76
C PHE A 216 -2.76 9.26 9.30
N ARG A 217 -3.88 8.54 9.22
CA ARG A 217 -5.19 9.00 9.65
C ARG A 217 -5.23 9.38 11.13
N ASP A 218 -4.43 8.73 11.96
CA ASP A 218 -4.37 8.98 13.39
C ASP A 218 -3.43 10.15 13.74
N THR A 219 -2.75 10.75 12.76
CA THR A 219 -1.85 11.88 13.00
C THR A 219 -2.59 13.22 13.16
N HIS A 220 -2.00 14.13 13.95
CA HIS A 220 -2.54 15.48 14.15
C HIS A 220 -2.68 16.26 12.83
N ASN A 221 -1.68 16.18 11.95
CA ASN A 221 -1.69 16.88 10.67
C ASN A 221 -2.87 16.46 9.78
N PHE A 222 -3.22 15.18 9.77
CA PHE A 222 -4.39 14.70 9.05
C PHE A 222 -5.68 15.27 9.63
N GLN A 223 -5.84 15.20 10.96
CA GLN A 223 -7.04 15.71 11.64
C GLN A 223 -7.24 17.21 11.42
N GLU A 224 -6.16 18.01 11.44
CA GLU A 224 -6.20 19.44 11.14
C GLU A 224 -6.62 19.70 9.68
N TRP A 225 -6.04 18.97 8.72
CA TRP A 225 -6.41 19.07 7.30
C TRP A 225 -7.90 18.73 7.07
N VAL A 226 -8.40 17.64 7.68
CA VAL A 226 -9.81 17.26 7.61
C VAL A 226 -10.70 18.36 8.21
N PHE A 227 -10.34 18.87 9.39
CA PHE A 227 -11.12 19.91 10.05
C PHE A 227 -11.21 21.17 9.18
N LYS A 228 -10.09 21.63 8.63
CA LYS A 228 -10.02 22.81 7.76
C LYS A 228 -10.85 22.62 6.48
N LYS A 229 -10.79 21.43 5.88
CA LYS A 229 -11.42 21.15 4.59
C LYS A 229 -12.94 20.93 4.67
N TYR A 230 -13.45 20.34 5.77
CA TYR A 230 -14.85 19.89 5.87
C TYR A 230 -15.70 20.55 6.96
N SER A 231 -15.16 21.55 7.68
CA SER A 231 -15.89 22.34 8.69
C SER A 231 -16.27 23.75 8.24
N SER A 232 -15.91 24.13 7.00
CA SER A 232 -16.34 25.38 6.36
C SER A 232 -17.58 25.13 5.52
#